data_AF-A0A222SMW0-F1
#
_entry.id   AF-A0A222SMW0-F1
#
_cell.length_a   1.000
_cell.length_b   1.000
_cell.length_c   1.000
_cell.angle_alpha   90.00
_cell.angle_beta   90.00
_cell.angle_gamma   90.00
#
_symmetry.space_group_name_H-M   'P 1'
#
loop_
_entity.id
_entity.type
_entity.pdbx_description
1 polymer ?
#
loop_
_entity_poly.entity_id
_entity_poly.type
_entity_poly.pdbx_seq_one_letter_code
_entity_poly.pdbx_strand_id
1 'polypeptide(L)'
;MTSLGSKAVVVMAAALASMGVGSGAIASATSLPAASCSGGADCSALAPVNMAASQGSLNVTQMQLENISATVVDAVTGQPVRGVQVHFYAAGGRLLGTAYTNYSGIAAIAASENLGPGTVQELLAGYEAVLLGDGVHTPASAHGAITVGDDFVPLGSLLFSDRTLKRDVVPVDWSR
;
A
#
# COMPACT_ATOMS: atom_id res chain seq x y z
N MET A 1 -54.37 -4.85 10.70
CA MET A 1 -54.63 -4.56 12.13
C MET A 1 -53.74 -5.47 12.95
N THR A 2 -53.08 -4.88 13.97
CA THR A 2 -52.18 -5.47 15.00
C THR A 2 -50.85 -6.08 14.54
N SER A 3 -49.69 -5.89 15.17
CA SER A 3 -49.07 -4.88 16.05
C SER A 3 -47.80 -5.52 16.65
N LEU A 4 -46.67 -4.83 16.51
CA LEU A 4 -45.44 -4.80 17.34
C LEU A 4 -44.83 -6.08 17.95
N GLY A 5 -43.50 -6.17 17.79
CA GLY A 5 -42.62 -7.02 18.59
C GLY A 5 -41.16 -6.56 18.56
N SER A 6 -40.91 -5.28 18.87
CA SER A 6 -39.56 -4.71 18.97
C SER A 6 -38.86 -5.24 20.22
N LYS A 7 -37.82 -6.06 20.06
CA LYS A 7 -36.90 -6.42 21.16
C LYS A 7 -35.73 -5.44 21.17
N ALA A 8 -35.85 -4.46 22.06
CA ALA A 8 -34.74 -3.61 22.49
C ALA A 8 -33.69 -4.47 23.22
N VAL A 9 -32.42 -4.31 22.85
CA VAL A 9 -31.30 -4.79 23.65
C VAL A 9 -30.47 -3.58 24.07
N VAL A 10 -30.18 -3.58 25.36
CA VAL A 10 -29.73 -2.49 26.22
C VAL A 10 -28.35 -1.97 25.81
N VAL A 11 -28.24 -0.66 25.63
CA VAL A 11 -26.98 0.09 25.60
C VAL A 11 -26.49 0.20 27.03
N MET A 12 -25.42 -0.50 27.39
CA MET A 12 -24.70 -0.29 28.65
C MET A 12 -23.67 0.81 28.44
N ALA A 13 -23.96 2.00 28.96
CA ALA A 13 -23.02 3.08 29.14
C ALA A 13 -22.18 2.81 30.40
N ALA A 14 -20.87 2.61 30.24
CA ALA A 14 -19.92 2.64 31.34
C ALA A 14 -19.14 3.95 31.28
N ALA A 15 -19.58 4.93 32.08
CA ALA A 15 -18.81 6.13 32.38
C ALA A 15 -17.97 5.87 33.63
N LEU A 16 -16.65 5.87 33.49
CA LEU A 16 -15.71 6.02 34.60
C LEU A 16 -14.64 7.03 34.17
N ALA A 17 -14.82 8.26 34.63
CA ALA A 17 -13.79 9.27 34.64
C ALA A 17 -12.85 8.99 35.83
N SER A 18 -11.56 8.83 35.55
CA SER A 18 -10.50 8.98 36.56
C SER A 18 -9.40 9.84 35.97
N MET A 19 -9.20 10.99 36.58
CA MET A 19 -8.22 12.00 36.21
C MET A 19 -6.89 11.61 36.85
N GLY A 20 -5.83 11.52 36.06
CA GLY A 20 -4.48 11.21 36.52
C GLY A 20 -3.46 12.00 35.70
N VAL A 21 -2.88 13.02 36.34
CA VAL A 21 -1.78 13.86 35.85
C VAL A 21 -0.46 13.06 35.94
N GLY A 22 0.37 13.14 34.89
CA GLY A 22 1.82 12.96 35.04
C GLY A 22 2.51 12.11 33.97
N SER A 23 3.21 12.81 33.08
CA SER A 23 4.50 12.43 32.50
C SER A 23 4.59 11.26 31.51
N GLY A 24 4.66 11.63 30.22
CA GLY A 24 5.59 11.07 29.24
C GLY A 24 5.64 9.55 29.07
N ALA A 25 4.75 9.01 28.24
CA ALA A 25 4.93 7.70 27.63
C ALA A 25 4.33 7.69 26.21
N ILE A 26 5.18 7.24 25.27
CA ILE A 26 4.94 6.79 23.90
C ILE A 26 3.48 6.79 23.39
N ALA A 27 3.26 7.47 22.26
CA ALA A 27 2.05 7.33 21.47
C ALA A 27 1.90 5.87 21.01
N SER A 28 1.11 5.09 21.73
CA SER A 28 0.58 3.83 21.23
C SER A 28 -0.36 4.17 20.09
N ALA A 29 0.07 3.89 18.86
CA ALA A 29 -0.81 3.85 17.72
C ALA A 29 -1.93 2.85 18.05
N THR A 30 -3.17 3.33 18.08
CA THR A 30 -4.35 2.47 18.16
C THR A 30 -4.34 1.63 16.89
N SER A 31 -3.81 0.42 16.96
CA SER A 31 -4.01 -0.57 15.92
C SER A 31 -5.51 -0.78 15.79
N LEU A 32 -6.03 -0.60 14.58
CA LEU A 32 -7.36 -1.09 14.24
C LEU A 32 -7.42 -2.56 14.68
N PRO A 33 -8.46 -2.98 15.42
CA PRO A 33 -8.55 -4.37 15.84
C PRO A 33 -8.49 -5.24 14.59
N ALA A 34 -7.46 -6.08 14.53
CA ALA A 34 -7.39 -7.16 13.56
C ALA A 34 -8.74 -7.87 13.60
N ALA A 35 -9.36 -8.05 12.43
CA ALA A 35 -10.64 -8.72 12.30
C ALA A 35 -10.59 -10.04 13.08
N SER A 36 -11.12 -10.01 14.29
CA SER A 36 -11.08 -11.12 15.21
C SER A 36 -12.23 -11.99 14.79
N CYS A 37 -11.89 -13.10 14.14
CA CYS A 37 -12.83 -14.11 13.68
C CYS A 37 -13.73 -14.53 14.85
N SER A 38 -14.91 -13.92 14.92
CA SER A 38 -15.90 -14.14 15.97
C SER A 38 -16.96 -15.06 15.40
N GLY A 39 -16.62 -16.34 15.28
CA GLY A 39 -17.51 -17.39 14.78
C GLY A 39 -16.89 -18.75 15.07
N GLY A 40 -17.54 -19.52 15.93
CA GLY A 40 -17.06 -20.82 16.40
C GLY A 40 -16.98 -21.87 15.29
N ALA A 41 -15.97 -22.73 15.44
CA ALA A 41 -15.63 -23.90 14.62
C ALA A 41 -15.28 -23.57 13.17
N ASP A 42 -14.00 -23.78 12.82
CA ASP A 42 -13.44 -23.71 11.48
C ASP A 42 -13.14 -22.29 10.94
N CYS A 43 -12.42 -21.50 11.73
CA CYS A 43 -11.33 -20.76 11.11
C CYS A 43 -10.32 -21.80 10.62
N SER A 44 -10.50 -22.31 9.40
CA SER A 44 -9.38 -22.90 8.67
C SER A 44 -8.23 -21.91 8.82
N ALA A 45 -7.19 -22.32 9.55
CA ALA A 45 -6.07 -21.46 9.85
C ALA A 45 -5.40 -21.12 8.52
N LEU A 46 -5.81 -19.99 7.93
CA LEU A 46 -5.30 -19.51 6.66
C LEU A 46 -3.78 -19.38 6.81
N ALA A 47 -3.05 -19.84 5.80
CA ALA A 47 -1.61 -19.73 5.76
C ALA A 47 -1.24 -18.24 5.76
N PRO A 48 -0.52 -17.74 6.79
CA PRO A 48 -0.14 -16.34 6.83
C PRO A 48 0.88 -16.05 5.73
N VAL A 49 0.72 -14.91 5.05
CA VAL A 49 1.64 -14.49 3.98
C VAL A 49 2.24 -13.12 4.28
N ASN A 50 3.45 -12.92 3.79
CA ASN A 50 4.10 -11.62 3.75
C ASN A 50 4.16 -11.13 2.30
N MET A 51 3.94 -9.84 2.10
CA MET A 51 3.94 -9.20 0.79
C MET A 51 4.93 -8.04 0.77
N ALA A 52 5.64 -7.90 -0.34
CA ALA A 52 6.50 -6.77 -0.60
C ALA A 52 6.25 -6.27 -2.03
N ALA A 53 6.06 -4.97 -2.19
CA ALA A 53 5.90 -4.34 -3.49
C ALA A 53 7.22 -3.71 -3.94
N SER A 54 7.50 -3.79 -5.24
CA SER A 54 8.66 -3.16 -5.87
C SER A 54 8.38 -1.69 -6.19
N GLN A 55 9.41 -0.90 -6.41
CA GLN A 55 9.24 0.42 -7.01
C GLN A 55 8.78 0.27 -8.47
N GLY A 56 7.72 1.02 -8.83
CA GLY A 56 7.28 1.17 -10.21
C GLY A 56 7.80 2.45 -10.86
N SER A 57 7.68 2.53 -12.18
CA SER A 57 8.13 3.67 -12.98
C SER A 57 7.05 4.12 -13.95
N LEU A 58 6.76 5.42 -13.98
CA LEU A 58 5.88 6.05 -14.96
C LEU A 58 6.72 6.57 -16.13
N ASN A 59 6.56 5.91 -17.27
CA ASN A 59 7.04 6.40 -18.55
C ASN A 59 6.05 7.42 -19.12
N VAL A 60 6.36 8.71 -18.97
CA VAL A 60 5.51 9.82 -19.43
C VAL A 60 5.47 9.98 -20.96
N THR A 61 6.42 9.40 -21.69
CA THR A 61 6.45 9.48 -23.16
C THR A 61 5.48 8.48 -23.79
N GLN A 62 5.38 7.29 -23.19
CA GLN A 62 4.48 6.22 -23.62
C GLN A 62 3.17 6.23 -22.83
N MET A 63 3.07 7.07 -21.79
CA MET A 63 1.94 7.12 -20.88
C MET A 63 1.66 5.73 -20.28
N GLN A 64 2.73 5.06 -19.84
CA GLN A 64 2.66 3.70 -19.30
C GLN A 64 3.36 3.60 -17.96
N LEU A 65 2.76 2.82 -17.08
CA LEU A 65 3.30 2.43 -15.80
C LEU A 65 3.94 1.05 -15.92
N GLU A 66 5.19 0.96 -15.52
CA GLU A 66 6.06 -0.20 -15.68
C GLU A 66 6.68 -0.60 -14.33
N ASN A 67 7.28 -1.79 -14.29
CA ASN A 67 7.95 -2.34 -13.11
C ASN A 67 7.06 -2.49 -11.85
N ILE A 68 5.74 -2.45 -12.02
CA ILE A 68 4.77 -2.68 -10.95
C ILE A 68 4.74 -4.17 -10.64
N SER A 69 5.20 -4.53 -9.45
CA SER A 69 5.28 -5.92 -9.05
C SER A 69 5.20 -6.11 -7.54
N ALA A 70 4.69 -7.26 -7.13
CA ALA A 70 4.65 -7.68 -5.74
C ALA A 70 5.15 -9.11 -5.60
N THR A 71 5.93 -9.35 -4.55
CA THR A 71 6.39 -10.67 -4.14
C THR A 71 5.57 -11.12 -2.96
N VAL A 72 5.04 -12.35 -3.03
CA VAL A 72 4.26 -12.98 -1.98
C VAL A 72 5.01 -14.21 -1.50
N VAL A 73 5.30 -14.24 -0.20
CA VAL A 73 5.97 -15.36 0.47
C VAL A 73 5.14 -15.84 1.65
N ASP A 74 5.18 -17.14 1.91
CA ASP A 74 4.59 -17.72 3.10
C ASP A 74 5.37 -17.23 4.32
N ALA A 75 4.65 -16.68 5.31
CA ALA A 75 5.27 -16.04 6.47
C ALA A 75 5.92 -17.02 7.45
N VAL A 76 5.56 -18.31 7.40
CA VAL A 76 6.10 -19.36 8.27
C VAL A 76 7.32 -20.02 7.62
N THR A 77 7.19 -20.41 6.36
CA THR A 77 8.20 -21.19 5.65
C THR A 77 9.18 -20.35 4.84
N GLY A 78 8.82 -19.09 4.54
CA GLY A 78 9.58 -18.21 3.66
C GLY A 78 9.53 -18.62 2.18
N GLN A 79 8.70 -19.60 1.81
CA GLN A 79 8.60 -20.09 0.44
C GLN A 79 7.72 -19.17 -0.42
N PRO A 80 8.04 -19.00 -1.72
CA PRO A 80 7.21 -18.21 -2.62
C PRO A 80 5.83 -18.84 -2.83
N VAL A 81 4.79 -18.02 -2.70
CA VAL A 81 3.39 -18.44 -2.87
C VAL A 81 2.98 -18.29 -4.33
N ARG A 82 2.50 -19.37 -4.94
CA ARG A 82 2.27 -19.48 -6.39
C ARG A 82 0.78 -19.48 -6.70
N GLY A 83 0.40 -18.90 -7.83
CA GLY A 83 -0.96 -18.96 -8.36
C GLY A 83 -1.97 -18.13 -7.57
N VAL A 84 -1.54 -17.22 -6.70
CA VAL A 84 -2.46 -16.33 -5.97
C VAL A 84 -2.66 -15.03 -6.73
N GLN A 85 -3.89 -14.50 -6.69
CA GLN A 85 -4.23 -13.27 -7.39
C GLN A 85 -3.91 -12.04 -6.55
N VAL A 86 -3.13 -11.13 -7.11
CA VAL A 86 -2.80 -9.83 -6.53
C VAL A 86 -3.48 -8.74 -7.35
N HIS A 87 -4.12 -7.80 -6.65
CA HIS A 87 -4.75 -6.61 -7.22
C HIS A 87 -3.85 -5.40 -6.96
N PHE A 88 -3.59 -4.61 -7.98
CA PHE A 88 -2.76 -3.41 -7.87
C PHE A 88 -3.65 -2.19 -7.98
N TYR A 89 -3.61 -1.33 -6.97
CA TYR A 89 -4.39 -0.09 -6.91
C TYR A 89 -3.45 1.11 -6.87
N ALA A 90 -3.78 2.18 -7.58
CA ALA A 90 -3.14 3.48 -7.34
C ALA A 90 -3.50 3.99 -5.93
N ALA A 91 -2.72 4.93 -5.40
CA ALA A 91 -2.95 5.49 -4.08
C ALA A 91 -4.35 6.12 -3.89
N GLY A 92 -5.03 6.55 -4.97
CA GLY A 92 -6.40 7.05 -4.93
C GLY A 92 -7.47 5.94 -4.97
N GLY A 93 -7.07 4.67 -4.92
CA GLY A 93 -7.98 3.51 -4.89
C GLY A 93 -8.42 3.01 -6.27
N ARG A 94 -7.93 3.59 -7.36
CA ARG A 94 -8.22 3.12 -8.72
C ARG A 94 -7.47 1.82 -9.01
N LEU A 95 -8.17 0.80 -9.51
CA LEU A 95 -7.54 -0.45 -9.94
C LEU A 95 -6.66 -0.21 -11.19
N LEU A 96 -5.38 -0.53 -11.07
CA LEU A 96 -4.40 -0.51 -12.17
C LEU A 96 -4.43 -1.83 -12.95
N GLY A 97 -4.63 -2.95 -12.25
CA GLY A 97 -4.70 -4.27 -12.86
C GLY A 97 -4.60 -5.40 -11.84
N THR A 98 -4.62 -6.63 -12.33
CA THR A 98 -4.47 -7.83 -11.51
C THR A 98 -3.51 -8.81 -12.16
N ALA A 99 -2.71 -9.51 -11.37
CA ALA A 99 -1.85 -10.58 -11.86
C ALA A 99 -1.78 -11.74 -10.88
N TYR A 100 -1.50 -12.94 -11.39
CA TYR A 100 -1.24 -14.12 -10.58
C TYR A 100 0.25 -14.26 -10.29
N THR A 101 0.59 -14.72 -9.09
CA THR A 101 1.99 -14.99 -8.74
C THR A 101 2.55 -16.18 -9.52
N ASN A 102 3.77 -16.02 -10.04
CA ASN A 102 4.49 -17.08 -10.74
C ASN A 102 5.20 -18.05 -9.76
N TYR A 103 6.07 -18.92 -10.29
CA TYR A 103 6.84 -19.89 -9.48
C TYR A 103 7.79 -19.25 -8.45
N SER A 104 8.18 -18.00 -8.66
CA SER A 104 9.01 -17.22 -7.74
C SER A 104 8.16 -16.38 -6.77
N GLY A 105 6.83 -16.53 -6.79
CA GLY A 105 5.92 -15.78 -5.92
C GLY A 105 5.70 -14.33 -6.37
N ILE A 106 6.07 -14.00 -7.61
CA ILE A 106 6.01 -12.63 -8.13
C ILE A 106 4.78 -12.47 -9.02
N ALA A 107 3.96 -11.47 -8.70
CA ALA A 107 2.91 -10.95 -9.57
C ALA A 107 3.36 -9.59 -10.11
N ALA A 108 3.24 -9.36 -11.42
CA ALA A 108 3.65 -8.11 -12.05
C ALA A 108 2.65 -7.68 -13.13
N ILE A 109 2.49 -6.37 -13.29
CA ILE A 109 1.65 -5.76 -14.32
C ILE A 109 2.39 -4.62 -15.00
N ALA A 110 1.92 -4.28 -16.19
CA ALA A 110 2.12 -2.98 -16.80
C ALA A 110 0.73 -2.40 -17.10
N ALA A 111 0.57 -1.09 -16.92
CA ALA A 111 -0.72 -0.42 -17.10
C ALA A 111 -0.55 0.83 -17.95
N SER A 112 -1.43 1.02 -18.94
CA SER A 112 -1.52 2.29 -19.65
C SER A 112 -2.22 3.32 -18.79
N GLU A 113 -1.63 4.50 -18.69
CA GLU A 113 -2.08 5.59 -17.85
C GLU A 113 -2.57 6.76 -18.69
N ASN A 114 -3.58 7.47 -18.18
CA ASN A 114 -4.02 8.73 -18.76
C ASN A 114 -3.75 9.83 -17.74
N LEU A 115 -2.75 10.68 -18.00
CA LEU A 115 -2.31 11.73 -17.08
C LEU A 115 -3.25 12.94 -17.13
N GLY A 116 -4.51 12.72 -16.78
CA GLY A 116 -5.47 13.78 -16.54
C GLY A 116 -5.09 14.61 -15.30
N PRO A 117 -5.74 15.76 -15.08
CA PRO A 117 -5.48 16.63 -13.93
C PRO A 117 -5.57 15.84 -12.61
N GLY A 118 -4.51 15.88 -11.79
CA GLY A 118 -4.47 15.16 -10.50
C GLY A 118 -3.94 13.73 -10.57
N THR A 119 -3.89 13.10 -11.75
CA THR A 119 -3.44 11.70 -11.89
C THR A 119 -1.97 11.54 -11.55
N VAL A 120 -1.13 12.51 -11.92
CA VAL A 120 0.30 12.46 -11.61
C VAL A 120 0.53 12.53 -10.11
N GLN A 121 -0.22 13.37 -9.38
CA GLN A 121 -0.14 13.47 -7.93
C GLN A 121 -0.59 12.18 -7.24
N GLU A 122 -1.64 11.54 -7.77
CA GLU A 122 -2.08 10.23 -7.30
C GLU A 122 -1.00 9.17 -7.51
N LEU A 123 -0.44 9.08 -8.71
CA LEU A 123 0.59 8.09 -9.03
C LEU A 123 1.87 8.33 -8.22
N LEU A 124 2.27 9.58 -7.99
CA LEU A 124 3.44 9.91 -7.16
C LEU A 124 3.26 9.53 -5.67
N ALA A 125 2.03 9.33 -5.21
CA ALA A 125 1.77 8.77 -3.89
C ALA A 125 1.98 7.24 -3.84
N GLY A 126 2.23 6.60 -4.99
CA GLY A 126 2.53 5.18 -5.12
C GLY A 126 1.32 4.32 -5.50
N TYR A 127 1.48 3.02 -5.30
CA TYR A 127 0.45 2.01 -5.51
C TYR A 127 0.42 1.03 -4.34
N GLU A 128 -0.70 0.35 -4.17
CA GLU A 128 -0.90 -0.72 -3.20
C GLU A 128 -1.15 -2.03 -3.95
N ALA A 129 -0.33 -3.04 -3.65
CA ALA A 129 -0.58 -4.42 -4.04
C ALA A 129 -1.36 -5.12 -2.94
N VAL A 130 -2.51 -5.71 -3.27
CA VAL A 130 -3.44 -6.30 -2.31
C VAL A 130 -3.76 -7.73 -2.72
N LEU A 131 -3.54 -8.65 -1.80
CA LEU A 131 -4.08 -10.00 -1.83
C LEU A 131 -5.29 -10.05 -0.91
N LEU A 132 -6.48 -10.26 -1.48
CA LEU A 132 -7.76 -10.24 -0.74
C LEU A 132 -8.00 -11.51 0.09
N GLY A 133 -7.16 -12.53 -0.05
CA GLY A 133 -7.36 -13.87 0.49
C GLY A 133 -8.13 -14.75 -0.50
N ASP A 134 -7.63 -15.96 -0.71
CA ASP A 134 -8.16 -16.97 -1.65
C ASP A 134 -8.87 -18.14 -0.93
N GLY A 135 -9.10 -18.01 0.38
CA GLY A 135 -9.60 -19.08 1.24
C GLY A 135 -8.53 -20.06 1.71
N VAL A 136 -7.28 -19.90 1.29
CA VAL A 136 -6.11 -20.68 1.75
C VAL A 136 -5.09 -19.78 2.45
N HIS A 137 -4.84 -18.59 1.94
CA HIS A 137 -3.88 -17.61 2.42
C HIS A 137 -4.59 -16.42 3.09
N THR A 138 -3.96 -15.83 4.10
CA THR A 138 -4.48 -14.62 4.75
C THR A 138 -4.43 -13.41 3.81
N PRO A 139 -5.37 -12.46 3.91
CA PRO A 139 -5.25 -11.19 3.21
C PRO A 139 -3.96 -10.46 3.59
N ALA A 140 -3.32 -9.81 2.63
CA ALA A 140 -2.11 -9.03 2.84
C ALA A 140 -2.03 -7.87 1.83
N SER A 141 -1.30 -6.81 2.18
CA SER A 141 -1.04 -5.71 1.28
C SER A 141 0.40 -5.20 1.39
N ALA A 142 0.87 -4.56 0.33
CA ALA A 142 2.19 -3.94 0.29
C ALA A 142 2.18 -2.68 -0.56
N HIS A 143 2.85 -1.65 -0.05
CA HIS A 143 2.97 -0.36 -0.70
C HIS A 143 4.22 -0.28 -1.57
N GLY A 144 4.08 0.20 -2.80
CA GLY A 144 5.18 0.47 -3.72
C GLY A 144 5.18 1.92 -4.18
N ALA A 145 6.35 2.57 -4.16
CA ALA A 145 6.50 3.91 -4.72
C ALA A 145 6.45 3.87 -6.26
N ILE A 146 5.98 4.95 -6.88
CA ILE A 146 6.10 5.17 -8.33
C ILE A 146 6.98 6.39 -8.56
N THR A 147 8.02 6.21 -9.36
CA THR A 147 8.88 7.30 -9.83
C THR A 147 8.50 7.70 -11.25
N VAL A 148 8.98 8.86 -11.71
CA VAL A 148 8.81 9.31 -13.09
C VAL A 148 10.11 9.10 -13.84
N GLY A 149 10.02 8.51 -15.03
CA GLY A 149 11.19 8.10 -15.83
C GLY A 149 11.47 6.60 -15.71
N ASP A 150 12.34 6.11 -16.58
CA ASP A 150 12.83 4.74 -16.68
C ASP A 150 14.02 4.46 -15.74
N ASP A 151 14.42 5.45 -14.95
CA ASP A 151 15.55 5.38 -14.05
C ASP A 151 15.22 4.54 -12.80
N PHE A 152 15.39 3.22 -12.91
CA PHE A 152 15.83 2.43 -11.78
C PHE A 152 17.16 3.02 -11.31
N VAL A 153 17.11 3.82 -10.24
CA VAL A 153 18.33 4.30 -9.57
C VAL A 153 18.75 3.21 -8.60
N PRO A 154 19.73 2.34 -8.91
CA PRO A 154 20.36 1.54 -7.86
C PRO A 154 20.84 2.52 -6.78
N LEU A 155 20.85 2.08 -5.51
CA LEU A 155 21.26 2.85 -4.33
C LEU A 155 22.75 3.29 -4.33
N GLY A 156 23.31 3.62 -5.50
CA GLY A 156 24.59 4.27 -5.73
C GLY A 156 24.53 5.48 -6.68
N SER A 157 23.40 5.78 -7.33
CA SER A 157 23.30 6.90 -8.29
C SER A 157 22.65 8.16 -7.69
N LEU A 158 23.20 8.63 -6.56
CA LEU A 158 23.02 10.02 -6.09
C LEU A 158 23.65 11.07 -7.04
N LEU A 159 23.98 10.72 -8.29
CA LEU A 159 24.85 11.50 -9.16
C LEU A 159 24.15 12.32 -10.25
N PHE A 160 22.81 12.29 -10.36
CA PHE A 160 22.10 13.24 -11.24
C PHE A 160 20.93 13.92 -10.54
N SER A 161 21.08 14.25 -9.25
CA SER A 161 20.41 15.47 -8.77
C SER A 161 21.30 16.63 -9.20
N ASP A 162 20.85 17.35 -10.21
CA ASP A 162 21.50 18.54 -10.80
C ASP A 162 21.49 19.76 -9.85
N ARG A 163 21.70 19.50 -8.56
CA ARG A 163 21.82 20.50 -7.49
C ARG A 163 23.11 21.29 -7.60
N THR A 164 24.05 20.84 -8.43
CA THR A 164 25.26 21.58 -8.82
C THR A 164 24.99 22.69 -9.83
N LEU A 165 23.99 22.56 -10.71
CA LEU A 165 23.64 23.63 -11.67
C LEU A 165 23.06 24.89 -11.00
N LYS A 166 22.58 24.79 -9.75
CA LYS A 166 22.17 25.98 -8.97
C LYS A 166 23.33 26.72 -8.31
N ARG A 167 24.56 26.19 -8.35
CA ARG A 167 25.74 26.86 -7.78
C ARG A 167 26.45 27.79 -8.77
N ASP A 168 26.17 27.67 -10.06
CA ASP A 168 26.73 28.53 -11.11
C ASP A 168 25.86 29.74 -11.45
N VAL A 169 24.93 30.12 -10.56
CA VAL A 169 24.29 31.45 -10.64
C VAL A 169 25.34 32.47 -10.19
N VAL A 170 26.14 32.95 -11.15
CA VAL A 170 26.96 34.14 -10.97
C VAL A 170 26.01 35.28 -10.58
N PRO A 171 26.20 35.95 -9.42
CA PRO A 171 25.41 37.11 -9.11
C PRO A 171 25.66 38.18 -10.17
N VAL A 172 24.60 38.60 -10.87
CA VAL A 172 24.66 39.78 -11.73
C VAL A 172 24.88 40.99 -10.83
N ASP A 173 26.03 41.63 -10.95
CA ASP A 173 26.29 42.92 -10.32
C ASP A 173 25.51 44.00 -11.09
N TRP A 174 24.55 44.61 -10.41
CA TRP A 174 23.74 45.72 -10.94
C TRP A 174 24.30 47.08 -10.51
N SER A 175 25.53 47.15 -10.03
CA SER A 175 26.17 48.40 -9.65
C SER A 175 26.66 49.15 -10.89
N ARG A 176 25.95 50.22 -11.23
CA ARG A 176 26.29 51.16 -12.29
C ARG A 176 27.10 52.32 -11.73
#